data_AF-A0AAW9IA90-F1
#
_entry.id   AF-A0AAW9IA90-F1
#
_cell.length_a   1.000
_cell.length_b   1.000
_cell.length_c   1.000
_cell.angle_alpha   90.00
_cell.angle_beta   90.00
_cell.angle_gamma   90.00
#
_symmetry.space_group_name_H-M   'P 1'
#
loop_
_entity.id
_entity.type
_entity.pdbx_description
1 polymer ?
#
loop_
_entity_poly.entity_id
_entity_poly.type
_entity_poly.pdbx_seq_one_letter_code
_entity_poly.pdbx_strand_id
1 'polypeptide(L)'
;NIDLSDLQGVVFDNPLSEYSGAGVIFGRTGGVIEAATRTALESITGKRIDNIEFSSLRGWEGFRSCELNVGDINLKIGVAHGLKEAGKMLDKIREGEEFYHAIEIMACNGGCIGGGGQPKPKKRQETIIKRGEGLNK
;
A
#
# COMPACT_ATOMS: atom_id res chain seq x y z
N ASN A 1 14.71 -15.97 28.09
CA ASN A 1 13.29 -15.57 28.17
C ASN A 1 13.23 -14.05 28.23
N ILE A 2 12.76 -13.39 27.18
CA ILE A 2 12.63 -11.93 27.08
C ILE A 2 11.14 -11.65 26.83
N ASP A 3 10.52 -10.80 27.66
CA ASP A 3 9.16 -10.29 27.43
C ASP A 3 9.25 -8.90 26.79
N LEU A 4 8.64 -8.74 25.61
CA LEU A 4 8.67 -7.48 24.88
C LEU A 4 7.86 -6.36 25.55
N SER A 5 6.91 -6.71 26.41
CA SER A 5 6.01 -5.76 27.08
C SER A 5 6.71 -4.92 28.14
N ASP A 6 7.79 -5.45 28.70
CA ASP A 6 8.54 -4.83 29.80
C ASP A 6 9.78 -4.05 29.33
N LEU A 7 10.05 -4.03 28.02
CA LEU A 7 11.23 -3.38 27.46
C LEU A 7 10.99 -1.90 27.18
N GLN A 8 12.03 -1.09 27.39
CA GLN A 8 12.08 0.29 26.93
C GLN A 8 12.42 0.34 25.44
N GLY A 9 11.76 1.22 24.70
CA GLY A 9 12.07 1.49 23.30
C GLY A 9 13.44 2.11 23.15
N VAL A 10 14.21 1.64 22.18
CA VAL A 10 15.50 2.20 21.78
C VAL A 10 15.44 2.62 20.32
N VAL A 11 16.31 3.55 19.92
CA VAL A 11 16.44 3.98 18.53
C VAL A 11 17.16 2.92 17.70
N PHE A 12 16.83 2.82 16.41
CA PHE A 12 17.55 1.97 15.46
C PHE A 12 18.94 2.54 15.16
N ASP A 13 19.83 1.68 14.64
CA ASP A 13 21.20 2.04 14.30
C ASP A 13 21.29 3.01 13.11
N ASN A 14 22.18 4.00 13.23
CA ASN A 14 22.54 4.90 12.13
C ASN A 14 23.61 4.26 11.23
N PRO A 15 23.59 4.55 9.91
CA PRO A 15 22.84 5.63 9.25
C PRO A 15 21.48 5.21 8.66
N LEU A 16 21.06 3.95 8.80
CA LEU A 16 19.87 3.41 8.12
C LEU A 16 18.62 3.35 9.03
N SER A 17 18.56 4.19 10.07
CA SER A 17 17.47 4.20 11.05
C SER A 17 16.22 4.93 10.56
N GLU A 18 16.39 5.93 9.70
CA GLU A 18 15.33 6.85 9.31
C GLU A 18 14.40 6.26 8.25
N TYR A 19 13.11 6.53 8.39
CA TYR A 19 12.09 6.18 7.41
C TYR A 19 11.02 7.28 7.35
N SER A 20 10.35 7.38 6.21
CA SER A 20 9.21 8.29 6.03
C SER A 20 7.89 7.54 6.21
N GLY A 21 6.80 8.27 6.47
CA GLY A 21 5.45 7.68 6.49
C GLY A 21 5.06 7.01 5.17
N ALA A 22 5.66 7.43 4.04
CA ALA A 22 5.49 6.76 2.75
C ALA A 22 6.09 5.35 2.76
N GLY A 23 7.25 5.15 3.42
CA GLY A 23 7.83 3.81 3.60
C GLY A 23 7.01 2.92 4.52
N VAL A 24 6.45 3.48 5.61
CA VAL A 24 5.66 2.72 6.61
C VAL A 24 4.45 2.03 5.98
N ILE A 25 3.75 2.68 5.04
CA ILE A 25 2.52 2.14 4.44
C ILE A 25 2.76 1.00 3.45
N PHE A 26 4.00 0.67 3.07
CA PHE A 26 4.30 -0.44 2.13
C PHE A 26 3.71 -1.79 2.58
N GLY A 27 3.52 -1.97 3.89
CA GLY A 27 3.05 -3.23 4.46
C GLY A 27 1.60 -3.58 4.13
N ARG A 28 0.78 -2.62 3.68
CA ARG A 28 -0.64 -2.85 3.35
C ARG A 28 -0.93 -2.59 1.88
N THR A 29 -1.95 -3.25 1.34
CA THR A 29 -2.33 -3.12 -0.09
C THR A 29 -2.64 -1.66 -0.49
N GLY A 30 -2.12 -1.25 -1.64
CA GLY A 30 -2.17 0.12 -2.17
C GLY A 30 -1.13 1.06 -1.56
N GLY A 31 -0.31 0.59 -0.60
CA GLY A 31 0.62 1.45 0.12
C GLY A 31 1.88 1.79 -0.67
N VAL A 32 2.36 0.84 -1.47
CA VAL A 32 3.54 1.05 -2.33
C VAL A 32 3.21 2.06 -3.42
N ILE A 33 2.06 1.91 -4.07
CA ILE A 33 1.65 2.83 -5.13
C ILE A 33 1.23 4.21 -4.59
N GLU A 34 0.65 4.29 -3.39
CA GLU A 34 0.42 5.57 -2.72
C GLU A 34 1.75 6.29 -2.43
N ALA A 35 2.74 5.57 -1.90
CA ALA A 35 4.06 6.14 -1.65
C ALA A 35 4.77 6.59 -2.94
N ALA A 36 4.71 5.77 -4.00
CA ALA A 36 5.31 6.10 -5.29
C ALA A 36 4.66 7.33 -5.92
N THR A 37 3.33 7.43 -5.88
CA THR A 37 2.59 8.54 -6.47
C THR A 37 2.78 9.84 -5.69
N ARG A 38 2.92 9.81 -4.36
CA ARG A 38 3.28 11.01 -3.56
C ARG A 38 4.54 11.68 -4.10
N THR A 39 5.63 10.92 -4.24
CA THR A 39 6.91 11.45 -4.73
C THR A 39 6.85 11.79 -6.21
N ALA A 40 6.25 10.93 -7.03
CA ALA A 40 6.20 11.15 -8.48
C ALA A 40 5.43 12.42 -8.85
N LEU A 41 4.28 12.66 -8.22
CA LEU A 41 3.45 13.82 -8.53
C LEU A 41 4.12 15.13 -8.09
N GLU A 42 4.78 15.18 -6.93
CA GLU A 42 5.55 16.37 -6.52
C GLU A 42 6.74 16.62 -7.46
N SER A 43 7.45 15.55 -7.87
CA SER A 43 8.59 15.63 -8.78
C SER A 43 8.19 16.13 -10.17
N ILE A 44 7.06 15.66 -10.72
CA ILE A 44 6.56 16.07 -12.04
C ILE A 44 6.00 17.49 -12.00
N THR A 45 5.23 17.83 -10.96
CA THR A 45 4.57 19.15 -10.87
C THR A 45 5.50 20.25 -10.37
N GLY A 46 6.63 19.90 -9.74
CA GLY A 46 7.52 20.83 -9.04
C GLY A 46 6.86 21.53 -7.85
N LYS A 47 5.67 21.06 -7.42
CA LYS A 47 4.87 21.66 -6.36
C LYS A 47 4.67 20.64 -5.25
N ARG A 48 4.68 21.14 -4.02
CA ARG A 48 4.31 20.34 -2.85
C ARG A 48 2.82 20.05 -2.88
N ILE A 49 2.42 18.82 -2.58
CA ILE A 49 1.02 18.41 -2.52
C ILE A 49 0.54 18.55 -1.08
N ASP A 50 -0.51 19.34 -0.86
CA ASP A 50 -1.03 19.60 0.49
C ASP A 50 -1.70 18.37 1.11
N ASN A 51 -2.44 17.59 0.31
CA ASN A 51 -3.09 16.37 0.75
C ASN A 51 -2.47 15.14 0.08
N ILE A 52 -1.62 14.43 0.85
CA ILE A 52 -0.92 13.22 0.42
C ILE A 52 -1.71 11.92 0.70
N GLU A 53 -2.93 12.03 1.23
CA GLU A 53 -3.79 10.88 1.50
C GLU A 53 -4.65 10.53 0.29
N PHE A 54 -4.18 9.57 -0.49
CA PHE A 54 -4.93 9.02 -1.62
C PHE A 54 -5.87 7.91 -1.13
N SER A 55 -6.97 8.31 -0.47
CA SER A 55 -7.94 7.38 0.12
C SER A 55 -8.53 6.40 -0.89
N SER A 56 -8.63 6.78 -2.17
CA SER A 56 -9.05 5.90 -3.27
C SER A 56 -8.15 4.67 -3.44
N LEU A 57 -6.85 4.78 -3.14
CA LEU A 57 -5.90 3.65 -3.18
C LEU A 57 -5.98 2.75 -1.94
N ARG A 58 -6.72 3.15 -0.91
CA ARG A 58 -6.95 2.38 0.33
C ARG A 58 -8.22 1.56 0.20
N GLY A 59 -8.34 0.47 0.98
CA GLY A 59 -9.49 -0.44 0.90
C GLY A 59 -9.11 -1.92 0.85
N TRP A 60 -10.16 -2.76 0.82
CA TRP A 60 -10.03 -4.22 1.02
C TRP A 60 -10.52 -5.06 -0.16
N GLU A 61 -11.08 -4.42 -1.18
CA GLU A 61 -11.45 -5.07 -2.43
C GLU A 61 -10.19 -5.60 -3.12
N GLY A 62 -10.27 -6.85 -3.58
CA GLY A 62 -9.14 -7.60 -4.13
C GLY A 62 -8.57 -7.03 -5.43
N PHE A 63 -9.44 -6.43 -6.24
CA PHE A 63 -9.13 -5.66 -7.44
C PHE A 63 -9.75 -4.29 -7.24
N ARG A 64 -8.96 -3.22 -7.38
CA ARG A 64 -9.43 -1.83 -7.37
C ARG A 64 -8.90 -1.05 -8.56
N SER A 65 -9.71 -0.12 -9.06
CA SER A 65 -9.36 0.88 -10.05
C SER A 65 -9.58 2.25 -9.45
N CYS A 66 -8.57 3.11 -9.55
CA CYS A 66 -8.57 4.42 -8.92
C CYS A 66 -8.09 5.47 -9.92
N GLU A 67 -8.62 6.68 -9.81
CA GLU A 67 -8.12 7.84 -10.56
C GLU A 67 -7.49 8.83 -9.57
N LEU A 68 -6.28 9.28 -9.88
CA LEU A 68 -5.59 10.35 -9.17
C LEU A 68 -5.48 11.55 -10.10
N ASN A 69 -6.16 12.64 -9.74
CA ASN A 69 -6.17 13.86 -10.52
C ASN A 69 -5.43 14.94 -9.73
N VAL A 70 -4.24 15.34 -10.20
CA VAL A 70 -3.40 16.36 -9.56
C VAL A 70 -2.95 17.37 -10.61
N GLY A 71 -3.53 18.58 -10.55
CA GLY A 71 -3.36 19.57 -11.62
C GLY A 71 -3.89 19.04 -12.94
N ASP A 72 -3.06 19.08 -13.99
CA ASP A 72 -3.39 18.57 -15.32
C ASP A 72 -3.04 17.08 -15.50
N ILE A 73 -2.54 16.41 -14.45
CA ILE A 73 -2.13 15.01 -14.49
C ILE A 73 -3.30 14.14 -13.99
N ASN A 74 -3.78 13.25 -14.86
CA ASN A 74 -4.79 12.26 -14.52
C ASN A 74 -4.18 10.86 -14.63
N LEU A 75 -4.00 10.18 -13.49
CA LEU A 75 -3.46 8.82 -13.43
C LEU A 75 -4.55 7.82 -13.07
N LYS A 76 -4.94 7.00 -14.04
CA LYS A 76 -5.65 5.74 -13.79
C LYS A 76 -4.70 4.68 -13.22
N ILE A 77 -4.97 4.19 -12.02
CA ILE A 77 -4.15 3.25 -11.23
C ILE A 77 -4.93 1.98 -10.92
N GLY A 78 -4.29 0.82 -11.08
CA GLY A 78 -4.84 -0.47 -10.67
C GLY A 78 -4.18 -0.98 -9.38
N VAL A 79 -4.95 -1.50 -8.44
CA VAL A 79 -4.42 -2.16 -7.24
C VAL A 79 -5.01 -3.56 -7.10
N ALA A 80 -4.16 -4.58 -7.08
CA ALA A 80 -4.56 -5.96 -6.86
C ALA A 80 -3.85 -6.55 -5.65
N HIS A 81 -4.60 -7.22 -4.77
CA HIS A 81 -4.01 -8.08 -3.73
C HIS A 81 -4.66 -9.46 -3.73
N GLY A 82 -3.83 -10.47 -3.57
CA GLY A 82 -4.17 -11.86 -3.90
C GLY A 82 -3.89 -12.16 -5.37
N LEU A 83 -3.08 -13.18 -5.63
CA LEU A 83 -2.69 -13.54 -7.01
C LEU A 83 -3.88 -13.93 -7.91
N LYS A 84 -4.99 -14.40 -7.31
CA LYS A 84 -6.24 -14.65 -8.04
C LYS A 84 -6.81 -13.37 -8.67
N GLU A 85 -6.80 -12.27 -7.92
CA GLU A 85 -7.34 -10.98 -8.37
C GLU A 85 -6.35 -10.28 -9.30
N ALA A 86 -5.05 -10.45 -9.06
CA ALA A 86 -4.00 -10.03 -9.99
C ALA A 86 -4.16 -10.69 -11.37
N GLY A 87 -4.45 -12.00 -11.42
CA GLY A 87 -4.75 -12.70 -12.67
C GLY A 87 -5.87 -12.03 -13.47
N LYS A 88 -7.02 -11.77 -12.82
CA LYS A 88 -8.14 -11.06 -13.45
C LYS A 88 -7.75 -9.68 -13.97
N MET A 89 -6.97 -8.91 -13.22
CA MET A 89 -6.48 -7.59 -13.66
C MET A 89 -5.62 -7.70 -14.90
N LEU A 90 -4.66 -8.62 -14.91
CA LEU A 90 -3.75 -8.79 -16.04
C LEU A 90 -4.48 -9.29 -17.29
N ASP A 91 -5.50 -10.16 -17.13
CA ASP A 91 -6.31 -10.63 -18.25
C ASP A 91 -7.13 -9.49 -18.87
N LYS A 92 -7.81 -8.67 -18.05
CA LYS A 92 -8.52 -7.47 -18.52
C LYS A 92 -7.64 -6.45 -19.23
N ILE A 93 -6.40 -6.26 -18.74
CA ILE A 93 -5.41 -5.39 -19.40
C ILE A 93 -5.03 -5.98 -20.75
N ARG A 94 -4.79 -7.30 -20.83
CA ARG A 94 -4.41 -7.97 -22.08
C ARG A 94 -5.53 -7.93 -23.12
N GLU A 95 -6.78 -8.05 -22.68
CA GLU A 95 -7.98 -8.01 -23.53
C GLU A 95 -8.35 -6.59 -23.97
N GLY A 96 -7.71 -5.57 -23.39
CA GLY A 96 -7.99 -4.17 -23.69
C GLY A 96 -9.26 -3.63 -23.02
N GLU A 97 -9.86 -4.39 -22.09
CA GLU A 97 -11.02 -3.95 -21.30
C GLU A 97 -10.66 -2.86 -20.30
N GLU A 98 -9.44 -2.92 -19.76
CA GLU A 98 -8.93 -1.96 -18.78
C GLU A 98 -7.55 -1.42 -19.17
N PHE A 99 -7.33 -0.15 -18.87
CA PHE A 99 -6.05 0.54 -19.04
C PHE A 99 -5.63 1.19 -17.73
N TYR A 100 -4.35 1.08 -17.38
CA TYR A 100 -3.76 1.70 -16.19
C TYR A 100 -2.39 2.28 -16.54
N HIS A 101 -2.07 3.46 -15.99
CA HIS A 101 -0.74 4.05 -16.11
C HIS A 101 0.28 3.36 -15.19
N ALA A 102 -0.18 2.87 -14.03
CA ALA A 102 0.60 2.04 -13.12
C ALA A 102 -0.32 1.07 -12.38
N ILE A 103 0.25 -0.08 -11.99
CA ILE A 103 -0.44 -1.11 -11.21
C ILE A 103 0.39 -1.55 -10.01
N GLU A 104 -0.27 -1.88 -8.91
CA GLU A 104 0.32 -2.57 -7.75
C GLU A 104 -0.22 -4.00 -7.67
N ILE A 105 0.66 -4.99 -7.52
CA ILE A 105 0.29 -6.40 -7.30
C ILE A 105 0.91 -6.89 -5.99
N MET A 106 0.07 -7.34 -5.07
CA MET A 106 0.47 -7.96 -3.81
C MET A 106 0.01 -9.41 -3.78
N ALA A 107 0.91 -10.36 -3.51
CA ALA A 107 0.54 -11.78 -3.51
C ALA A 107 -0.43 -12.15 -2.37
N CYS A 108 -0.27 -11.54 -1.20
CA CYS A 108 -1.06 -11.84 -0.01
C CYS A 108 -2.27 -10.90 0.08
N ASN A 109 -3.44 -11.45 0.45
CA ASN A 109 -4.63 -10.65 0.72
C ASN A 109 -4.35 -9.66 1.85
N GLY A 110 -4.59 -8.37 1.59
CA GLY A 110 -4.31 -7.25 2.49
C GLY A 110 -2.89 -6.68 2.41
N GLY A 111 -1.99 -7.26 1.62
CA GLY A 111 -0.56 -6.89 1.57
C GLY A 111 0.31 -7.72 2.52
N CYS A 112 1.52 -7.25 2.78
CA CYS A 112 2.53 -7.94 3.62
C CYS A 112 2.04 -8.26 5.04
N ILE A 113 1.17 -7.43 5.61
CA ILE A 113 0.52 -7.66 6.91
C ILE A 113 -0.31 -8.97 6.98
N GLY A 114 -0.73 -9.48 5.83
CA GLY A 114 -1.43 -10.76 5.64
C GLY A 114 -0.50 -11.91 5.23
N GLY A 115 0.80 -11.67 5.22
CA GLY A 115 1.84 -12.60 4.79
C GLY A 115 1.90 -13.89 5.60
N GLY A 116 2.34 -14.97 4.95
CA GLY A 116 2.36 -16.32 5.53
C GLY A 116 3.21 -16.47 6.80
N GLY A 117 4.23 -15.62 6.95
CA GLY A 117 5.13 -15.60 8.12
C GLY A 117 4.58 -14.83 9.33
N GLN A 118 3.45 -14.15 9.21
CA GLN A 118 2.88 -13.39 10.33
C GLN A 118 2.23 -14.31 11.38
N PRO A 119 2.20 -13.89 12.67
CA PRO A 119 1.50 -14.63 13.72
C PRO A 119 0.04 -14.91 13.34
N LYS A 120 -0.41 -16.15 13.60
CA LYS A 120 -1.74 -16.64 13.21
C LYS A 120 -2.82 -15.87 13.97
N PRO A 121 -3.73 -15.18 13.26
CA PRO A 121 -4.82 -14.43 13.90
C PRO A 121 -5.99 -15.35 14.26
N LYS A 122 -6.64 -15.11 15.41
CA LYS A 122 -7.92 -15.76 15.77
C LYS A 122 -9.06 -15.33 14.84
N LYS A 123 -9.11 -14.03 14.48
CA LYS A 123 -10.07 -13.44 13.53
C LYS A 123 -9.30 -12.84 12.37
N ARG A 124 -9.04 -13.64 11.33
CA ARG A 124 -8.09 -13.29 10.25
C ARG A 124 -8.38 -11.94 9.60
N GLN A 125 -9.60 -11.73 9.12
CA GLN A 125 -9.95 -10.52 8.39
C GLN A 125 -9.83 -9.27 9.27
N GLU A 126 -10.48 -9.27 10.44
CA GLU A 126 -10.45 -8.15 11.40
C GLU A 126 -9.01 -7.80 11.82
N THR A 127 -8.18 -8.82 12.06
CA THR A 127 -6.79 -8.61 12.49
C THR A 127 -5.94 -8.00 11.39
N ILE A 128 -6.10 -8.45 10.15
CA ILE A 128 -5.38 -7.87 9.01
C ILE A 128 -5.83 -6.41 8.80
N ILE A 129 -7.12 -6.11 8.95
CA ILE A 129 -7.62 -4.74 8.87
C ILE A 129 -6.92 -3.83 9.89
N LYS A 130 -6.96 -4.23 11.17
CA LYS A 130 -6.32 -3.48 12.26
C LYS A 130 -4.81 -3.31 12.07
N ARG A 131 -4.12 -4.33 11.53
CA ARG A 131 -2.69 -4.25 11.19
C ARG A 131 -2.44 -3.19 10.11
N GLY A 132 -3.28 -3.15 9.08
CA GLY A 132 -3.17 -2.17 7.99
C GLY A 132 -3.43 -0.75 8.46
N GLU A 133 -4.46 -0.55 9.30
CA GLU A 133 -4.76 0.75 9.91
C GLU A 133 -3.63 1.25 10.81
N GLY A 134 -2.96 0.34 11.53
CA GLY A 134 -1.79 0.67 12.34
C GLY A 134 -0.62 1.27 11.53
N LEU A 135 -0.53 0.97 10.23
CA LEU A 135 0.49 1.52 9.33
C LEU A 135 0.10 2.88 8.72
N ASN A 136 -1.18 3.25 8.76
CA ASN A 136 -1.67 4.52 8.21
C ASN A 136 -1.58 5.69 9.22
N LYS A 137 -0.92 5.47 10.36
CA LYS A 137 -0.77 6.46 11.43
C LYS A 137 0.42 7.38 11.19
#